data_AF-A0A2D4Q383-F1
#
_entry.id   AF-A0A2D4Q383-F1
#
_cell.length_a   1.000
_cell.length_b   1.000
_cell.length_c   1.000
_cell.angle_alpha   90.00
_cell.angle_beta   90.00
_cell.angle_gamma   90.00
#
_symmetry.space_group_name_H-M   'P 1'
#
loop_
_entity.id
_entity.type
_entity.pdbx_description
1 polymer ?
#
loop_
_entity_poly.entity_id
_entity_poly.type
_entity_poly.pdbx_seq_one_letter_code
_entity_poly.pdbx_strand_id
1 'polypeptide(L)'
;LFIEWMAGGSVAHLLGKYGAFKEPVVANYTEQLLRGLAYLHENQIIHRDVKGANLLIDSTGHRLRIADFGAAARLASKGTGAGEFQGQLLGTIAFMAPEVLRGQQYGRSCDVWSVGCAVIEMACAKPPWNAEKHSNHLALIFKIASATTAPTIPLHLTPGLRDVALRCLELQPQDRPPARELLKHPVFRTMW
;
A
#
# COMPACT_ATOMS: atom_id res chain seq x y z
N LEU A 1 -21.09 11.43 9.28
CA LEU A 1 -20.82 10.59 8.09
C LEU A 1 -21.48 9.24 8.35
N PHE A 2 -22.38 8.76 7.48
CA PHE A 2 -22.90 7.40 7.55
C PHE A 2 -22.16 6.57 6.49
N ILE A 3 -21.51 5.49 6.90
CA ILE A 3 -20.71 4.62 6.05
C ILE A 3 -21.10 3.16 6.28
N GLU A 4 -20.92 2.33 5.26
CA GLU A 4 -21.11 0.87 5.35
C GLU A 4 -20.25 0.29 6.48
N TRP A 5 -20.87 -0.49 7.36
CA TRP A 5 -20.19 -1.13 8.46
C TRP A 5 -19.48 -2.40 8.01
N MET A 6 -18.15 -2.43 8.17
CA MET A 6 -17.29 -3.57 7.83
C MET A 6 -16.96 -4.35 9.12
N ALA A 7 -17.81 -5.33 9.44
CA ALA A 7 -17.80 -6.01 10.75
C ALA A 7 -16.55 -6.86 11.03
N GLY A 8 -15.77 -7.23 10.00
CA GLY A 8 -14.53 -7.99 10.14
C GLY A 8 -13.37 -7.18 10.73
N GLY A 9 -13.53 -5.86 10.88
CA GLY A 9 -12.49 -4.96 11.36
C GLY A 9 -11.46 -4.64 10.28
N SER A 10 -10.32 -4.08 10.68
CA SER A 10 -9.23 -3.77 9.76
C SER A 10 -8.26 -4.94 9.58
N VAL A 11 -7.50 -4.95 8.49
CA VAL A 11 -6.38 -5.87 8.29
C VAL A 11 -5.40 -5.79 9.47
N ALA A 12 -5.07 -4.59 9.96
CA ALA A 12 -4.17 -4.45 11.11
C ALA A 12 -4.75 -5.10 12.39
N HIS A 13 -6.07 -4.98 12.61
CA HIS A 13 -6.73 -5.67 13.72
C HIS A 13 -6.62 -7.19 13.60
N LEU A 14 -6.90 -7.73 12.42
CA LEU A 14 -6.82 -9.18 12.16
C LEU A 14 -5.39 -9.71 12.28
N LEU A 15 -4.38 -8.96 11.82
CA LEU A 15 -2.97 -9.31 11.97
C LEU A 15 -2.55 -9.34 13.45
N GLY A 16 -3.02 -8.38 14.25
CA GLY A 16 -2.76 -8.37 15.70
C GLY A 16 -3.41 -9.55 16.42
N LYS A 17 -4.55 -10.04 15.94
CA LYS A 17 -5.30 -11.14 16.56
C LYS A 17 -4.85 -12.53 16.12
N TYR A 18 -4.52 -12.70 14.84
CA TYR A 18 -4.28 -14.01 14.22
C TYR A 18 -2.88 -14.18 13.63
N GLY A 19 -2.05 -13.14 13.64
CA GLY A 19 -0.73 -13.15 13.03
C GLY A 19 -0.79 -13.02 11.50
N ALA A 20 0.32 -13.39 10.86
CA ALA A 20 0.50 -13.22 9.42
C ALA A 20 -0.52 -14.02 8.61
N PHE A 21 -1.00 -13.44 7.52
CA PHE A 21 -1.93 -14.11 6.63
C PHE A 21 -1.21 -15.13 5.74
N LYS A 22 -1.93 -16.20 5.41
CA LYS A 22 -1.48 -17.13 4.37
C LYS A 22 -1.53 -16.46 3.01
N GLU A 23 -0.62 -16.86 2.13
CA GLU A 23 -0.47 -16.25 0.81
C GLU A 23 -1.78 -16.15 -0.03
N PRO A 24 -2.68 -17.15 -0.08
CA PRO A 24 -3.99 -17.03 -0.72
C PRO A 24 -4.78 -15.77 -0.28
N VAL A 25 -4.76 -15.49 1.03
CA VAL A 25 -5.45 -14.33 1.62
C VAL A 25 -4.74 -13.04 1.24
N VAL A 26 -3.40 -13.04 1.28
CA VAL A 26 -2.59 -11.87 0.85
C VAL A 26 -2.88 -11.54 -0.61
N ALA A 27 -2.83 -12.54 -1.50
CA ALA A 27 -3.08 -12.36 -2.93
C ALA A 27 -4.49 -11.82 -3.20
N ASN A 28 -5.52 -12.43 -2.59
CA ASN A 28 -6.92 -11.99 -2.73
C ASN A 28 -7.12 -10.54 -2.25
N TYR A 29 -6.57 -10.18 -1.08
CA TYR A 29 -6.67 -8.83 -0.54
C TYR A 29 -5.87 -7.81 -1.34
N THR A 30 -4.67 -8.17 -1.82
CA THR A 30 -3.88 -7.30 -2.71
C THR A 30 -4.61 -7.03 -4.02
N GLU A 31 -5.26 -8.03 -4.62
CA GLU A 31 -6.06 -7.83 -5.82
C GLU A 31 -7.20 -6.84 -5.60
N GLN A 32 -7.97 -7.03 -4.51
CA GLN A 32 -9.08 -6.14 -4.17
C GLN A 32 -8.60 -4.71 -3.87
N LEU A 33 -7.48 -4.58 -3.16
CA LEU A 33 -6.83 -3.29 -2.89
C LEU A 33 -6.43 -2.60 -4.20
N LEU A 34 -5.78 -3.31 -5.13
CA LEU A 34 -5.41 -2.77 -6.43
C LEU A 34 -6.63 -2.34 -7.26
N ARG A 35 -7.73 -3.10 -7.24
CA ARG A 35 -9.00 -2.72 -7.89
C ARG A 35 -9.58 -1.43 -7.31
N GLY A 36 -9.65 -1.34 -5.98
CA GLY A 36 -10.11 -0.14 -5.29
C GLY A 36 -9.22 1.07 -5.61
N LEU A 37 -7.90 0.88 -5.60
CA LEU A 37 -6.95 1.94 -5.86
C LEU A 37 -6.98 2.42 -7.33
N ALA A 38 -7.12 1.49 -8.28
CA ALA A 38 -7.30 1.82 -9.70
C ALA A 38 -8.53 2.72 -9.89
N TYR A 39 -9.65 2.39 -9.24
CA TYR A 39 -10.86 3.21 -9.27
C TYR A 39 -10.62 4.62 -8.70
N LEU A 40 -9.95 4.75 -7.56
CA LEU A 40 -9.61 6.07 -6.99
C LEU A 40 -8.77 6.89 -7.96
N HIS A 41 -7.71 6.29 -8.50
CA HIS A 41 -6.76 6.95 -9.39
C HIS A 41 -7.41 7.42 -10.70
N GLU A 42 -8.33 6.62 -11.27
CA GLU A 42 -9.14 6.96 -12.44
C GLU A 42 -10.12 8.10 -12.20
N ASN A 43 -10.54 8.30 -10.94
CA ASN A 43 -11.37 9.41 -10.49
C ASN A 43 -10.55 10.58 -9.91
N GLN A 44 -9.25 10.63 -10.22
CA GLN A 44 -8.35 11.69 -9.78
C GLN A 44 -8.22 11.79 -8.25
N ILE A 45 -8.40 10.70 -7.51
CA ILE A 45 -8.24 10.67 -6.05
C ILE A 45 -6.95 9.91 -5.72
N ILE A 46 -6.09 10.50 -4.88
CA ILE A 46 -4.97 9.82 -4.22
C ILE A 46 -5.33 9.62 -2.76
N HIS A 47 -5.05 8.44 -2.21
CA HIS A 47 -5.39 8.11 -0.82
C HIS A 47 -4.36 8.63 0.20
N ARG A 48 -3.07 8.44 -0.06
CA ARG A 48 -1.91 8.87 0.74
C ARG A 48 -1.76 8.22 2.13
N ASP A 49 -2.58 7.22 2.47
CA ASP A 49 -2.47 6.50 3.75
C ASP A 49 -2.96 5.04 3.62
N VAL A 50 -2.57 4.37 2.55
CA VAL A 50 -2.84 2.93 2.36
C VAL A 50 -1.97 2.14 3.35
N LYS A 51 -2.63 1.41 4.26
CA LYS A 51 -2.01 0.56 5.30
C LYS A 51 -3.07 -0.37 5.87
N GLY A 52 -2.68 -1.45 6.54
CA GLY A 52 -3.61 -2.45 7.09
C GLY A 52 -4.69 -1.88 8.01
N ALA A 53 -4.43 -0.78 8.72
CA ALA A 53 -5.44 -0.12 9.56
C ALA A 53 -6.59 0.53 8.76
N ASN A 54 -6.33 0.90 7.50
CA ASN A 54 -7.27 1.56 6.59
C ASN A 54 -7.84 0.60 5.54
N LEU A 55 -7.59 -0.71 5.67
CA LEU A 55 -8.15 -1.76 4.84
C LEU A 55 -9.15 -2.55 5.68
N LEU A 56 -10.45 -2.36 5.41
CA LEU A 56 -11.53 -2.95 6.20
C LEU A 56 -12.07 -4.22 5.55
N ILE A 57 -12.43 -5.18 6.38
CA ILE A 57 -12.92 -6.50 5.98
C ILE A 57 -14.39 -6.66 6.37
N ASP A 58 -15.19 -7.24 5.47
CA ASP A 58 -16.60 -7.49 5.72
C ASP A 58 -16.81 -8.65 6.72
N SER A 59 -18.07 -8.93 7.07
CA SER A 59 -18.40 -10.02 7.99
C SER A 59 -18.05 -11.42 7.45
N THR A 60 -17.91 -11.56 6.13
CA THR A 60 -17.59 -12.83 5.49
C THR A 60 -16.10 -13.12 5.49
N GLY A 61 -15.25 -12.11 5.69
CA GLY A 61 -13.81 -12.26 5.55
C GLY A 61 -13.34 -12.32 4.10
N HIS A 62 -14.24 -12.14 3.13
CA HIS A 62 -13.91 -12.25 1.72
C HIS A 62 -13.74 -10.90 1.03
N ARG A 63 -14.37 -9.84 1.54
CA ARG A 63 -14.32 -8.53 0.89
C ARG A 63 -13.50 -7.52 1.68
N LEU A 64 -12.56 -6.90 0.97
CA LEU A 64 -11.73 -5.80 1.43
C LEU A 64 -12.20 -4.49 0.80
N ARG A 65 -12.31 -3.43 1.61
CA ARG A 65 -12.56 -2.06 1.16
C ARG A 65 -11.51 -1.11 1.72
N ILE A 66 -11.15 -0.11 0.92
CA ILE A 66 -10.30 1.01 1.35
C ILE A 66 -11.15 1.99 2.17
N ALA A 67 -10.63 2.42 3.31
CA ALA A 67 -11.30 3.34 4.23
C ALA A 67 -10.34 4.46 4.68
N ASP A 68 -10.89 5.43 5.42
CA ASP A 68 -10.17 6.61 5.93
C ASP A 68 -9.53 7.49 4.84
N PHE A 69 -10.38 8.31 4.22
CA PHE A 69 -9.98 9.30 3.23
C PHE A 69 -9.53 10.62 3.86
N GLY A 70 -9.19 10.66 5.16
CA GLY A 70 -8.77 11.89 5.84
C GLY A 70 -7.48 12.51 5.28
N ALA A 71 -6.59 11.66 4.74
CA ALA A 71 -5.41 12.08 4.02
C ALA A 71 -5.61 12.20 2.51
N ALA A 72 -6.79 11.84 1.97
CA ALA A 72 -6.98 11.79 0.53
C ALA A 72 -7.03 13.20 -0.10
N ALA A 73 -6.67 13.31 -1.38
CA ALA A 73 -6.77 14.55 -2.12
C ALA A 73 -7.14 14.31 -3.58
N ARG A 74 -7.79 15.31 -4.18
CA ARG A 74 -8.15 15.29 -5.60
C ARG A 74 -7.06 15.95 -6.42
N LEU A 75 -6.65 15.28 -7.48
CA LEU A 75 -5.70 15.77 -8.49
C LEU A 75 -6.37 16.82 -9.38
N ALA A 76 -5.61 17.82 -9.77
CA ALA A 76 -6.03 18.90 -10.66
C ALA A 76 -6.18 18.40 -12.11
N SER A 77 -5.47 17.34 -12.50
CA SER A 77 -5.47 16.85 -13.88
C SER A 77 -5.67 15.33 -14.02
N LYS A 78 -6.22 14.93 -15.18
CA LYS A 78 -6.20 13.52 -15.62
C LYS A 78 -4.83 13.09 -16.14
N GLY A 79 -3.89 14.03 -16.31
CA GLY A 79 -2.56 13.75 -16.80
C GLY A 79 -1.85 12.75 -15.91
N THR A 80 -1.01 11.91 -16.51
CA THR A 80 -0.05 11.04 -15.82
C THR A 80 1.25 11.78 -15.50
N GLY A 81 1.30 13.09 -15.75
CA GLY A 81 2.48 13.95 -15.57
C GLY A 81 2.87 14.10 -14.10
N ALA A 82 4.15 14.38 -13.88
CA ALA A 82 4.88 14.40 -12.61
C ALA A 82 4.14 15.04 -11.42
N GLY A 83 4.51 14.59 -10.22
CA GLY A 83 3.77 14.75 -8.97
C GLY A 83 3.12 16.11 -8.72
N GLU A 84 1.84 16.08 -8.36
CA GLU A 84 1.00 17.28 -8.13
C GLU A 84 1.07 17.78 -6.68
N PHE A 85 1.60 16.98 -5.76
CA PHE A 85 1.78 17.34 -4.35
C PHE A 85 3.27 17.40 -4.00
N GLN A 86 3.65 18.29 -3.09
CA GLN A 86 5.04 18.45 -2.62
C GLN A 86 5.08 18.84 -1.14
N GLY A 87 6.06 18.32 -0.40
CA GLY A 87 6.35 18.71 0.99
C GLY A 87 5.33 18.28 2.07
N GLN A 88 4.17 17.75 1.68
CA GLN A 88 3.15 17.26 2.62
C GLN A 88 3.46 15.83 3.07
N LEU A 89 3.85 15.69 4.34
CA LEU A 89 4.08 14.40 5.01
C LEU A 89 2.78 13.91 5.67
N LEU A 90 1.87 13.35 4.86
CA LEU A 90 0.58 12.82 5.32
C LEU A 90 0.55 11.29 5.28
N GLY A 91 -0.06 10.69 6.30
CA GLY A 91 -0.18 9.24 6.46
C GLY A 91 0.86 8.65 7.41
N THR A 92 1.12 7.35 7.26
CA THR A 92 1.98 6.58 8.18
C THR A 92 3.37 6.37 7.62
N ILE A 93 4.40 6.87 8.33
CA ILE A 93 5.80 6.94 7.86
C ILE A 93 6.31 5.63 7.25
N ALA A 94 6.05 4.48 7.90
CA ALA A 94 6.53 3.18 7.42
C ALA A 94 6.02 2.80 6.02
N PHE A 95 4.86 3.34 5.62
CA PHE A 95 4.18 3.06 4.35
C PHE A 95 4.38 4.17 3.31
N MET A 96 5.02 5.28 3.69
CA MET A 96 5.29 6.39 2.79
C MET A 96 6.39 6.02 1.80
N ALA A 97 6.21 6.46 0.55
CA ALA A 97 7.20 6.31 -0.49
C ALA A 97 8.43 7.22 -0.24
N PRO A 98 9.65 6.82 -0.66
CA PRO A 98 10.86 7.59 -0.41
C PRO A 98 10.80 9.04 -0.92
N GLU A 99 10.18 9.28 -2.07
CA GLU A 99 10.02 10.61 -2.65
C GLU A 99 9.14 11.53 -1.78
N VAL A 100 8.12 10.98 -1.10
CA VAL A 100 7.26 11.74 -0.17
C VAL A 100 8.10 12.21 1.03
N LEU A 101 8.90 11.30 1.60
CA LEU A 101 9.76 11.59 2.74
C LEU A 101 10.94 12.52 2.40
N ARG A 102 11.36 12.56 1.14
CA ARG A 102 12.33 13.53 0.62
C ARG A 102 11.71 14.91 0.34
N GLY A 103 10.39 15.06 0.51
CA GLY A 103 9.68 16.30 0.17
C GLY A 103 9.66 16.60 -1.33
N GLN A 104 9.86 15.58 -2.17
CA GLN A 104 9.81 15.71 -3.63
C GLN A 104 8.35 15.78 -4.11
N GLN A 105 8.19 16.08 -5.40
CA GLN A 105 6.88 15.96 -6.05
C GLN A 105 6.43 14.50 -6.07
N TYR A 106 5.19 14.26 -5.67
CA TYR A 106 4.60 12.93 -5.65
C TYR A 106 3.16 12.94 -6.19
N GLY A 107 2.71 11.76 -6.60
CA GLY A 107 1.39 11.55 -7.19
C GLY A 107 0.91 10.12 -6.95
N ARG A 108 0.09 9.59 -7.87
CA ARG A 108 -0.60 8.29 -7.74
C ARG A 108 0.35 7.12 -7.38
N SER A 109 1.59 7.19 -7.83
CA SER A 109 2.62 6.17 -7.58
C SER A 109 3.02 6.04 -6.10
N CYS A 110 2.73 7.02 -5.24
CA CYS A 110 2.99 6.88 -3.80
C CYS A 110 2.01 5.88 -3.15
N ASP A 111 0.75 5.85 -3.59
CA ASP A 111 -0.20 4.83 -3.12
C ASP A 111 0.21 3.43 -3.58
N VAL A 112 0.76 3.30 -4.81
CA VAL A 112 1.26 2.02 -5.35
C VAL A 112 2.40 1.49 -4.49
N TRP A 113 3.31 2.35 -4.04
CA TRP A 113 4.33 1.98 -3.06
C TRP A 113 3.71 1.44 -1.77
N SER A 114 2.71 2.15 -1.23
CA SER A 114 2.01 1.74 -0.03
C SER A 114 1.27 0.39 -0.19
N VAL A 115 0.85 0.00 -1.41
CA VAL A 115 0.35 -1.36 -1.68
C VAL A 115 1.44 -2.41 -1.46
N GLY A 116 2.66 -2.18 -1.95
CA GLY A 116 3.79 -3.07 -1.72
C GLY A 116 4.12 -3.21 -0.23
N CYS A 117 4.04 -2.10 0.52
CA CYS A 117 4.15 -2.12 1.98
C CYS A 117 3.04 -2.94 2.66
N ALA A 118 1.79 -2.83 2.19
CA ALA A 118 0.66 -3.59 2.72
C ALA A 118 0.80 -5.10 2.45
N VAL A 119 1.39 -5.51 1.31
CA VAL A 119 1.73 -6.92 1.05
C VAL A 119 2.70 -7.45 2.11
N ILE A 120 3.76 -6.69 2.41
CA ILE A 120 4.73 -7.06 3.46
C ILE A 120 4.03 -7.14 4.82
N GLU A 121 3.19 -6.16 5.15
CA GLU A 121 2.46 -6.13 6.40
C GLU A 121 1.57 -7.35 6.58
N MET A 122 0.78 -7.71 5.57
CA MET A 122 -0.08 -8.89 5.61
C MET A 122 0.70 -10.20 5.73
N ALA A 123 1.83 -10.32 5.04
CA ALA A 123 2.67 -11.52 5.03
C ALA A 123 3.56 -11.68 6.28
N CYS A 124 3.79 -10.61 7.04
CA CYS A 124 4.65 -10.61 8.23
C CYS A 124 3.93 -10.33 9.54
N ALA A 125 2.69 -9.82 9.49
CA ALA A 125 2.00 -9.18 10.63
C ALA A 125 2.82 -8.07 11.31
N LYS A 126 3.70 -7.43 10.55
CA LYS A 126 4.59 -6.36 11.04
C LYS A 126 4.71 -5.28 9.97
N PRO A 127 4.83 -4.00 10.36
CA PRO A 127 5.04 -2.94 9.39
C PRO A 127 6.34 -3.19 8.58
N PRO A 128 6.42 -2.66 7.35
CA PRO A 128 7.65 -2.74 6.56
C PRO A 128 8.82 -2.06 7.28
N TRP A 129 10.04 -2.29 6.76
CA TRP A 129 11.29 -1.72 7.29
C TRP A 129 11.68 -2.16 8.70
N ASN A 130 10.96 -3.09 9.34
CA ASN A 130 11.04 -3.31 10.79
C ASN A 130 10.86 -1.99 11.54
N ALA A 131 9.85 -1.20 11.16
CA ALA A 131 9.62 0.13 11.72
C ALA A 131 9.53 0.09 13.26
N GLU A 132 9.04 -1.00 13.84
CA GLU A 132 8.95 -1.21 15.29
C GLU A 132 10.31 -1.28 16.00
N LYS A 133 11.41 -1.52 15.27
CA LYS A 133 12.77 -1.58 15.82
C LYS A 133 13.50 -0.24 15.78
N HIS A 134 12.89 0.81 15.23
CA HIS A 134 13.51 2.13 15.14
C HIS A 134 13.21 2.94 16.40
N SER A 135 14.20 3.70 16.87
CA SER A 135 14.12 4.43 18.14
C SER A 135 13.13 5.60 18.12
N ASN A 136 12.89 6.21 16.96
CA ASN A 136 11.93 7.29 16.78
C ASN A 136 11.56 7.48 15.29
N HIS A 137 10.59 8.36 15.03
CA HIS A 137 10.13 8.69 13.69
C HIS A 137 11.20 9.31 12.80
N LEU A 138 12.08 10.17 13.32
CA LEU A 138 13.15 10.80 12.52
C LEU A 138 14.16 9.77 12.00
N ALA A 139 14.53 8.79 12.82
CA ALA A 139 15.40 7.69 12.41
C ALA A 139 14.78 6.87 11.27
N LEU A 140 13.48 6.58 11.36
CA LEU A 140 12.75 5.87 10.31
C LEU A 140 12.62 6.71 9.03
N ILE A 141 12.30 8.00 9.14
CA ILE A 141 12.27 8.92 8.00
C ILE A 141 13.63 8.93 7.30
N PHE A 142 14.72 9.11 8.04
CA PHE A 142 16.07 9.10 7.48
C PHE A 142 16.40 7.77 6.81
N LYS A 143 16.04 6.64 7.42
CA LYS A 143 16.24 5.29 6.85
C LYS A 143 15.55 5.14 5.49
N ILE A 144 14.29 5.56 5.37
CA ILE A 144 13.52 5.40 4.14
C ILE A 144 13.94 6.45 3.09
N ALA A 145 14.13 7.71 3.49
CA ALA A 145 14.54 8.78 2.59
C ALA A 145 15.95 8.57 2.02
N SER A 146 16.86 7.94 2.76
CA SER A 146 18.20 7.59 2.27
C SER A 146 18.28 6.19 1.64
N ALA A 147 17.17 5.46 1.55
CA ALA A 147 17.19 4.09 1.07
C ALA A 147 17.60 3.97 -0.40
N THR A 148 18.55 3.08 -0.66
CA THR A 148 18.98 2.63 -2.00
C THR A 148 18.38 1.28 -2.37
N THR A 149 17.58 0.69 -1.48
CA THR A 149 16.88 -0.59 -1.65
C THR A 149 15.49 -0.52 -1.03
N ALA A 150 14.55 -1.28 -1.58
CA ALA A 150 13.20 -1.45 -1.03
C ALA A 150 13.20 -2.18 0.33
N PRO A 151 12.11 -2.12 1.11
CA PRO A 151 11.97 -2.98 2.29
C PRO A 151 12.00 -4.46 1.88
N THR A 152 12.57 -5.32 2.74
CA THR A 152 12.70 -6.75 2.45
C THR A 152 11.33 -7.40 2.28
N ILE A 153 11.10 -8.00 1.11
CA ILE A 153 9.91 -8.81 0.83
C ILE A 153 10.14 -10.23 1.38
N PRO A 154 9.15 -10.86 2.04
CA PRO A 154 9.35 -12.17 2.67
C PRO A 154 9.69 -13.27 1.68
N LEU A 155 10.67 -14.11 2.06
CA LEU A 155 11.18 -15.17 1.18
C LEU A 155 10.18 -16.31 0.95
N HIS A 156 9.13 -16.43 1.76
CA HIS A 156 8.12 -17.48 1.64
C HIS A 156 7.03 -17.15 0.60
N LEU A 157 6.95 -15.91 0.11
CA LEU A 157 6.00 -15.54 -0.94
C LEU A 157 6.40 -16.19 -2.27
N THR A 158 5.42 -16.68 -3.01
CA THR A 158 5.63 -17.21 -4.35
C THR A 158 6.28 -16.17 -5.27
N PRO A 159 6.97 -16.61 -6.34
CA PRO A 159 7.56 -15.70 -7.31
C PRO A 159 6.54 -14.68 -7.86
N GLY A 160 5.29 -15.10 -8.07
CA GLY A 160 4.26 -14.24 -8.65
C GLY A 160 3.84 -13.09 -7.73
N LEU A 161 3.57 -13.37 -6.45
CA LEU A 161 3.16 -12.30 -5.52
C LEU A 161 4.35 -11.41 -5.14
N ARG A 162 5.54 -12.00 -5.07
CA ARG A 162 6.78 -11.25 -4.90
C ARG A 162 7.04 -10.29 -6.04
N ASP A 163 6.83 -10.71 -7.30
CA ASP A 163 7.01 -9.85 -8.46
C ASP A 163 6.09 -8.62 -8.41
N VAL A 164 4.82 -8.82 -8.04
CA VAL A 164 3.87 -7.71 -7.81
C VAL A 164 4.39 -6.75 -6.73
N ALA A 165 4.84 -7.28 -5.59
CA ALA A 165 5.36 -6.45 -4.50
C ALA A 165 6.64 -5.70 -4.92
N LEU A 166 7.54 -6.33 -5.67
CA LEU A 166 8.76 -5.69 -6.20
C LEU A 166 8.42 -4.52 -7.12
N ARG A 167 7.51 -4.72 -8.08
CA ARG A 167 7.04 -3.65 -8.98
C ARG A 167 6.40 -2.48 -8.22
N CYS A 168 5.69 -2.77 -7.14
CA CYS A 168 5.13 -1.73 -6.27
C CYS A 168 6.22 -0.92 -5.55
N LEU A 169 7.31 -1.59 -5.16
CA LEU A 169 8.39 -1.03 -4.34
C LEU A 169 9.59 -0.53 -5.17
N GLU A 170 9.39 -0.23 -6.46
CA GLU A 170 10.40 0.47 -7.25
C GLU A 170 10.72 1.83 -6.59
N LEU A 171 12.02 2.13 -6.44
CA LEU A 171 12.44 3.34 -5.73
C LEU A 171 12.09 4.61 -6.51
N GLN A 172 12.15 4.52 -7.83
CA GLN A 172 11.80 5.59 -8.74
C GLN A 172 10.28 5.60 -8.98
N PRO A 173 9.58 6.72 -8.72
CA PRO A 173 8.12 6.76 -8.82
C PRO A 173 7.59 6.46 -10.22
N GLN A 174 8.34 6.80 -11.27
CA GLN A 174 8.00 6.58 -12.67
C GLN A 174 8.10 5.11 -13.10
N ASP A 175 8.89 4.31 -12.38
CA ASP A 175 9.09 2.89 -12.69
C ASP A 175 8.00 2.02 -12.05
N ARG A 176 7.20 2.59 -11.13
CA ARG A 176 6.04 1.91 -10.54
C ARG A 176 4.89 1.84 -11.55
N PRO A 177 4.45 0.64 -11.96
CA PRO A 177 3.30 0.51 -12.84
C PRO A 177 2.01 0.98 -12.13
N PRO A 178 1.06 1.60 -12.85
CA PRO A 178 -0.24 1.94 -12.30
C PRO A 178 -0.99 0.71 -11.76
N ALA A 179 -1.87 0.90 -10.78
CA ALA A 179 -2.63 -0.20 -10.17
C ALA A 179 -3.38 -1.08 -11.19
N ARG A 180 -3.97 -0.48 -12.24
CA ARG A 180 -4.63 -1.19 -13.33
C ARG A 180 -3.71 -2.13 -14.12
N GLU A 181 -2.41 -1.81 -14.20
CA GLU A 181 -1.42 -2.62 -14.91
C GLU A 181 -0.97 -3.78 -14.04
N LEU A 182 -0.80 -3.55 -12.74
CA LEU A 182 -0.50 -4.61 -11.76
C LEU A 182 -1.59 -5.69 -11.73
N LEU A 183 -2.86 -5.31 -11.87
CA LEU A 183 -3.99 -6.26 -11.94
C LEU A 183 -3.91 -7.25 -13.11
N LYS A 184 -3.13 -6.94 -14.15
CA LYS A 184 -2.96 -7.86 -15.29
C LYS A 184 -1.99 -9.01 -14.97
N HIS A 185 -1.27 -8.93 -13.85
CA HIS A 185 -0.27 -9.91 -13.47
C HIS A 185 -0.88 -11.32 -13.32
N PRO A 186 -0.24 -12.39 -13.84
CA PRO A 186 -0.81 -13.75 -13.82
C PRO A 186 -1.15 -14.30 -12.44
N VAL A 187 -0.50 -13.80 -11.38
CA VAL A 187 -0.75 -14.24 -9.98
C VAL A 187 -2.22 -14.07 -9.55
N PHE A 188 -2.93 -13.10 -10.12
CA PHE A 188 -4.34 -12.84 -9.84
C PHE A 188 -5.31 -13.65 -10.71
N ARG A 189 -4.80 -14.46 -11.64
CA ARG A 189 -5.61 -15.39 -12.45
C ARG A 189 -5.61 -16.81 -11.89
N THR A 190 -4.69 -17.10 -10.97
CA THR A 190 -4.66 -18.37 -10.24
C THR A 190 -5.85 -18.41 -9.29
N MET A 191 -6.66 -19.48 -9.33
CA MET A 191 -7.63 -19.70 -8.26
C MET A 191 -6.85 -20.12 -7.01
N TRP A 192 -7.06 -19.37 -5.93
CA TRP A 192 -6.46 -19.61 -4.62
C TRP A 192 -7.46 -20.26 -3.66
#